data_AF-A0A7Y0P959-F1
#
_entry.id   AF-A0A7Y0P959-F1
#
_cell.length_a   1.000
_cell.length_b   1.000
_cell.length_c   1.000
_cell.angle_alpha   90.00
_cell.angle_beta   90.00
_cell.angle_gamma   90.00
#
_symmetry.space_group_name_H-M   'P 1'
#
loop_
_entity.id
_entity.type
_entity.pdbx_description
1 polymer ?
#
loop_
_entity_poly.entity_id
_entity_poly.type
_entity_poly.pdbx_seq_one_letter_code
_entity_poly.pdbx_strand_id
1 'polypeptide(L)'
;MIGGTTVGGLSDMAWDPRRHAWASTVDNHTTDPSRIWFWSDPAHAHVVGAPLVLKKPDGTPYDGLTADNESLAVLPDGEYLVGSETEPSIRVFGRDGVQRASLPVPARFVVAPAGQSTANATFEGLTVTDGGNRIIASMEGPLSGDTDATLHRFLTYDKDRHGRWSLAKETAYRTAPGNRVAEVQAYGRDSVLVMEAAFTAETGNTISLYAVPKFSASPDITKVADAGKRPSVRKTLVADLVKCPTLGATAKEFQTNPLMDNYEGMAIVPGGTADTVHVISDDNFGATQITRVLTLSARLP
;
A
#
# COMPACT_ATOMS: atom_id res chain seq x y z
N MET A 1 17.02 8.80 14.25
CA MET A 1 16.41 8.81 15.59
C MET A 1 15.74 10.16 15.83
N ILE A 2 14.46 10.18 16.18
CA ILE A 2 13.73 11.37 16.66
C ILE A 2 13.16 11.02 18.03
N GLY A 3 13.49 11.81 19.07
CA GLY A 3 12.95 11.57 20.42
C GLY A 3 13.28 10.20 21.02
N GLY A 4 14.39 9.57 20.62
CA GLY A 4 14.77 8.22 21.07
C GLY A 4 14.14 7.07 20.26
N THR A 5 13.38 7.37 19.22
CA THR A 5 12.75 6.37 18.33
C THR A 5 13.41 6.37 16.95
N THR A 6 13.67 5.18 16.41
CA THR A 6 14.17 5.00 15.04
C THR A 6 13.09 5.36 14.03
N VAL A 7 13.50 6.04 12.96
CA VAL A 7 12.66 6.30 11.79
C VAL A 7 13.17 5.34 10.72
N GLY A 8 12.28 4.52 10.17
CA GLY A 8 12.53 3.39 9.28
C GLY A 8 11.23 2.58 9.20
N GLY A 9 11.22 1.50 8.42
CA GLY A 9 10.01 0.67 8.27
C GLY A 9 8.87 1.39 7.56
N LEU A 10 9.14 2.29 6.60
CA LEU A 10 8.11 3.15 6.02
C LEU A 10 7.47 2.50 4.77
N SER A 11 6.44 1.68 4.97
CA SER A 11 5.77 0.92 3.91
C SER A 11 4.86 1.73 2.99
N ASP A 12 4.36 2.89 3.43
CA ASP A 12 3.32 3.61 2.70
C ASP A 12 3.53 5.13 2.68
N MET A 13 2.74 5.85 1.86
CA MET A 13 2.70 7.31 1.94
C MET A 13 1.36 7.92 1.54
N ALA A 14 0.87 8.87 2.34
CA ALA A 14 -0.32 9.66 2.04
C ALA A 14 -0.14 11.13 2.44
N TRP A 15 -0.71 12.04 1.65
CA TRP A 15 -0.73 13.46 2.00
C TRP A 15 -1.83 13.75 3.03
N ASP A 16 -1.48 14.32 4.18
CA ASP A 16 -2.43 14.86 5.16
C ASP A 16 -2.61 16.38 4.95
N PRO A 17 -3.71 16.81 4.30
CA PRO A 17 -3.93 18.23 4.02
C PRO A 17 -4.19 19.07 5.26
N ARG A 18 -4.56 18.46 6.41
CA ARG A 18 -4.78 19.19 7.66
C ARG A 18 -3.50 19.39 8.45
N ARG A 19 -2.53 18.48 8.34
CA ARG A 19 -1.19 18.64 8.93
C ARG A 19 -0.21 19.35 8.00
N HIS A 20 -0.52 19.43 6.71
CA HIS A 20 0.41 19.88 5.68
C HIS A 20 1.71 19.06 5.69
N ALA A 21 1.56 17.75 5.80
CA ALA A 21 2.67 16.79 5.88
C ALA A 21 2.30 15.50 5.15
N TRP A 22 3.31 14.80 4.66
CA TRP A 22 3.19 13.41 4.28
C TRP A 22 3.16 12.55 5.53
N ALA A 23 2.42 11.45 5.46
CA ALA A 23 2.24 10.49 6.53
C ALA A 23 2.67 9.13 6.00
N SER A 24 3.36 8.37 6.84
CA SER A 24 3.75 6.97 6.56
C SER A 24 3.53 6.16 7.82
N THR A 25 2.91 4.98 7.71
CA THR A 25 2.87 4.03 8.83
C THR A 25 4.24 3.36 8.99
N VAL A 26 4.33 2.52 10.03
CA VAL A 26 5.52 1.70 10.25
C VAL A 26 5.09 0.24 10.12
N ASP A 27 5.83 -0.52 9.30
CA ASP A 27 5.83 -1.98 9.20
C ASP A 27 5.91 -2.63 10.61
N ASN A 28 5.61 -3.92 10.72
CA ASN A 28 5.94 -4.67 11.91
C ASN A 28 7.40 -4.43 12.34
N HIS A 29 7.57 -4.03 13.60
CA HIS A 29 8.89 -3.88 14.20
C HIS A 29 8.89 -4.43 15.62
N THR A 30 8.83 -5.74 15.76
CA THR A 30 8.90 -6.43 17.07
C THR A 30 7.87 -5.86 18.07
N THR A 31 8.31 -5.40 19.25
CA THR A 31 7.45 -4.83 20.31
C THR A 31 7.36 -3.31 20.27
N ASP A 32 7.89 -2.66 19.22
CA ASP A 32 7.78 -1.21 19.09
C ASP A 32 6.33 -0.81 18.84
N PRO A 33 5.83 0.28 19.46
CA PRO A 33 4.48 0.74 19.20
C PRO A 33 4.29 1.13 17.73
N SER A 34 3.24 0.60 17.09
CA SER A 34 2.84 0.99 15.74
C SER A 34 2.52 2.49 15.71
N ARG A 35 2.94 3.17 14.65
CA ARG A 35 2.87 4.64 14.58
C ARG A 35 2.74 5.14 13.15
N ILE A 36 2.27 6.36 13.02
CA ILE A 36 2.38 7.16 11.79
C ILE A 36 3.47 8.21 12.02
N TRP A 37 4.49 8.19 11.17
CA TRP A 37 5.44 9.29 11.02
C TRP A 37 4.86 10.35 10.10
N PHE A 38 5.12 11.61 10.44
CA PHE A 38 4.81 12.72 9.56
C PHE A 38 6.11 13.32 9.07
N TRP A 39 6.18 13.64 7.79
CA TRP A 39 7.37 14.18 7.17
C TRP A 39 7.04 15.24 6.12
N SER A 40 8.04 16.03 5.79
CA SER A 40 7.92 17.21 4.93
C SER A 40 7.86 16.86 3.44
N ASP A 41 8.27 17.78 2.57
CA ASP A 41 8.36 17.62 1.12
C ASP A 41 9.19 16.38 0.65
N PRO A 42 8.73 15.64 -0.39
CA PRO A 42 9.43 14.50 -0.99
C PRO A 42 10.83 14.77 -1.54
N ALA A 43 11.15 16.00 -1.95
CA ALA A 43 12.49 16.32 -2.42
C ALA A 43 13.49 16.57 -1.28
N HIS A 44 12.99 16.95 -0.09
CA HIS A 44 13.81 17.24 1.09
C HIS A 44 13.15 16.71 2.37
N ALA A 45 12.95 15.39 2.41
CA ALA A 45 12.21 14.72 3.47
C ALA A 45 12.91 14.87 4.84
N HIS A 46 12.18 15.42 5.81
CA HIS A 46 12.53 15.39 7.23
C HIS A 46 11.27 15.17 8.05
N VAL A 47 11.41 14.47 9.17
CA VAL A 47 10.30 14.24 10.11
C VAL A 47 9.80 15.56 10.68
N VAL A 48 8.48 15.72 10.74
CA VAL A 48 7.80 16.89 11.29
C VAL A 48 6.94 16.49 12.50
N GLY A 49 7.22 17.10 13.65
CA GLY A 49 6.49 16.84 14.88
C GLY A 49 6.72 15.45 15.48
N ALA A 50 5.86 15.09 16.43
CA ALA A 50 5.88 13.77 17.08
C ALA A 50 5.11 12.73 16.23
N PRO A 51 5.53 11.45 16.23
CA PRO A 51 4.77 10.40 15.59
C PRO A 51 3.41 10.19 16.29
N LEU A 52 2.42 9.73 15.55
CA LEU A 52 1.11 9.37 16.09
C LEU A 52 1.09 7.87 16.40
N VAL A 53 1.10 7.51 17.68
CA VAL A 53 0.98 6.10 18.10
C VAL A 53 -0.43 5.60 17.82
N LEU A 54 -0.54 4.47 17.12
CA LEU A 54 -1.79 3.79 16.83
C LEU A 54 -2.19 2.91 18.01
N LYS A 55 -3.44 3.02 18.44
CA LYS A 55 -3.96 2.41 19.66
C LYS A 55 -5.27 1.70 19.42
N LYS A 56 -5.45 0.60 20.14
CA LYS A 56 -6.71 -0.13 20.29
C LYS A 56 -7.77 0.77 20.95
N PRO A 57 -9.06 0.43 20.87
CA PRO A 57 -10.13 1.20 21.50
C PRO A 57 -9.99 1.37 23.02
N ASP A 58 -9.31 0.45 23.70
CA ASP A 58 -9.01 0.53 25.14
C ASP A 58 -7.82 1.43 25.48
N GLY A 59 -7.18 2.04 24.48
CA GLY A 59 -6.03 2.93 24.61
C GLY A 59 -4.67 2.23 24.64
N THR A 60 -4.63 0.89 24.62
CA THR A 60 -3.37 0.16 24.52
C THR A 60 -2.78 0.31 23.10
N PRO A 61 -1.46 0.50 22.95
CA PRO A 61 -0.85 0.56 21.63
C PRO A 61 -1.02 -0.74 20.85
N TYR A 62 -1.12 -0.61 19.53
CA TYR A 62 -0.67 -1.65 18.62
C TYR A 62 0.86 -1.70 18.64
N ASP A 63 1.42 -2.85 18.29
CA ASP A 63 2.85 -3.11 18.13
C ASP A 63 3.09 -4.05 16.93
N GLY A 64 4.34 -4.28 16.57
CA GLY A 64 4.70 -5.19 15.45
C GLY A 64 4.27 -6.65 15.64
N LEU A 65 3.75 -7.04 16.81
CA LEU A 65 3.18 -8.38 17.01
C LEU A 65 1.66 -8.40 16.78
N THR A 66 1.03 -7.23 16.68
CA THR A 66 -0.43 -7.07 16.60
C THR A 66 -0.91 -6.15 15.49
N ALA A 67 0.01 -5.49 14.80
CA ALA A 67 -0.21 -4.72 13.58
C ALA A 67 1.08 -4.66 12.74
N ASP A 68 0.89 -5.04 11.49
CA ASP A 68 1.86 -5.11 10.41
C ASP A 68 1.38 -4.16 9.31
N ASN A 69 1.66 -2.87 9.43
CA ASN A 69 0.92 -1.85 8.69
C ASN A 69 1.62 -1.56 7.36
N GLU A 70 0.97 -1.94 6.27
CA GLU A 70 1.57 -1.84 4.93
C GLU A 70 0.93 -0.79 4.03
N SER A 71 -0.20 -0.22 4.46
CA SER A 71 -0.91 0.76 3.63
C SER A 71 -1.64 1.83 4.40
N LEU A 72 -1.67 3.04 3.83
CA LEU A 72 -2.26 4.22 4.43
C LEU A 72 -3.02 5.08 3.42
N ALA A 73 -4.17 5.56 3.86
CA ALA A 73 -4.86 6.68 3.21
C ALA A 73 -5.40 7.67 4.24
N VAL A 74 -5.50 8.94 3.85
CA VAL A 74 -6.16 9.99 4.66
C VAL A 74 -7.57 10.20 4.14
N LEU A 75 -8.58 9.96 4.99
CA LEU A 75 -9.98 10.16 4.67
C LEU A 75 -10.33 11.67 4.62
N PRO A 76 -11.41 12.09 3.94
CA PRO A 76 -11.79 13.51 3.85
C PRO A 76 -12.07 14.19 5.21
N ASP A 77 -12.52 13.41 6.18
CA ASP A 77 -12.72 13.84 7.57
C ASP A 77 -11.43 13.89 8.39
N GLY A 78 -10.29 13.58 7.77
CA GLY A 78 -8.95 13.61 8.33
C GLY A 78 -8.58 12.37 9.16
N GLU A 79 -9.45 11.37 9.23
CA GLU A 79 -9.10 10.08 9.83
C GLU A 79 -8.11 9.31 8.95
N TYR A 80 -7.35 8.40 9.55
CA TYR A 80 -6.38 7.57 8.85
C TYR A 80 -6.98 6.19 8.63
N LEU A 81 -6.96 5.73 7.39
CA LEU A 81 -7.31 4.37 7.03
C LEU A 81 -6.01 3.58 6.87
N VAL A 82 -5.84 2.50 7.62
CA VAL A 82 -4.61 1.72 7.66
C VAL A 82 -4.91 0.26 7.37
N GLY A 83 -4.26 -0.33 6.37
CA GLY A 83 -4.28 -1.76 6.09
C GLY A 83 -3.17 -2.48 6.85
N SER A 84 -3.40 -3.76 7.17
CA SER A 84 -2.40 -4.57 7.84
C SER A 84 -2.37 -6.00 7.35
N GLU A 85 -1.16 -6.57 7.30
CA GLU A 85 -0.85 -7.75 6.51
C GLU A 85 -0.85 -9.06 7.31
N THR A 86 -0.09 -9.17 8.39
CA THR A 86 0.00 -10.41 9.18
C THR A 86 -1.32 -10.77 9.87
N GLU A 87 -2.06 -9.78 10.39
CA GLU A 87 -3.44 -9.94 10.84
C GLU A 87 -4.40 -9.16 9.92
N PRO A 88 -4.87 -9.78 8.82
CA PRO A 88 -5.50 -9.09 7.72
C PRO A 88 -6.63 -8.19 8.20
N SER A 89 -6.44 -6.89 8.09
CA SER A 89 -7.38 -5.91 8.59
C SER A 89 -7.25 -4.57 7.88
N ILE A 90 -8.32 -3.80 7.89
CA ILE A 90 -8.33 -2.41 7.41
C ILE A 90 -9.03 -1.60 8.49
N ARG A 91 -8.29 -0.75 9.18
CA ARG A 91 -8.71 -0.03 10.38
C ARG A 91 -8.83 1.45 10.11
N VAL A 92 -9.78 2.11 10.78
CA VAL A 92 -9.92 3.56 10.78
C VAL A 92 -9.41 4.08 12.11
N PHE A 93 -8.43 4.98 12.09
CA PHE A 93 -7.84 5.62 13.25
C PHE A 93 -8.19 7.11 13.29
N GLY A 94 -8.57 7.57 14.47
CA GLY A 94 -8.77 8.99 14.72
C GLY A 94 -7.45 9.77 14.68
N ARG A 95 -7.57 11.11 14.66
CA ARG A 95 -6.41 12.04 14.72
C ARG A 95 -5.61 11.93 16.03
N ASP A 96 -6.19 11.32 17.05
CA ASP A 96 -5.59 10.98 18.35
C ASP A 96 -4.94 9.59 18.38
N GLY A 97 -4.98 8.87 17.26
CA GLY A 97 -4.37 7.56 17.08
C GLY A 97 -5.22 6.40 17.60
N VAL A 98 -6.43 6.66 18.11
CA VAL A 98 -7.31 5.61 18.63
C VAL A 98 -8.15 5.03 17.50
N GLN A 99 -8.19 3.71 17.39
CA GLN A 99 -9.05 3.03 16.42
C GLN A 99 -10.53 3.35 16.66
N ARG A 100 -11.22 3.74 15.58
CA ARG A 100 -12.64 4.08 15.54
C ARG A 100 -13.49 2.98 14.93
N ALA A 101 -12.96 2.31 13.90
CA ALA A 101 -13.66 1.26 13.19
C ALA A 101 -12.67 0.25 12.58
N SER A 102 -13.21 -0.88 12.13
CA SER A 102 -12.53 -1.81 11.24
C SER A 102 -13.51 -2.18 10.12
N LEU A 103 -13.02 -2.28 8.90
CA LEU A 103 -13.77 -2.82 7.78
C LEU A 103 -13.91 -4.34 7.94
N PRO A 104 -15.00 -4.94 7.43
CA PRO A 104 -15.14 -6.39 7.46
C PRO A 104 -14.15 -7.05 6.51
N VAL A 105 -13.40 -8.03 7.00
CA VAL A 105 -12.53 -8.88 6.19
C VAL A 105 -13.24 -10.21 5.93
N PRO A 106 -13.56 -10.56 4.68
CA PRO A 106 -14.21 -11.84 4.39
C PRO A 106 -13.30 -13.01 4.77
N ALA A 107 -13.90 -14.11 5.24
CA ALA A 107 -13.17 -15.25 5.80
C ALA A 107 -12.07 -15.83 4.88
N ARG A 108 -12.25 -15.76 3.55
CA ARG A 108 -11.23 -16.25 2.60
C ARG A 108 -9.92 -15.46 2.65
N PHE A 109 -9.96 -14.20 3.07
CA PHE A 109 -8.80 -13.31 3.15
C PHE A 109 -8.07 -13.40 4.49
N VAL A 110 -8.58 -14.20 5.43
CA VAL A 110 -7.84 -14.54 6.66
C VAL A 110 -6.67 -15.46 6.31
N VAL A 111 -5.58 -15.36 7.06
CA VAL A 111 -4.40 -16.22 6.91
C VAL A 111 -4.77 -17.70 7.12
N ALA A 112 -4.14 -18.58 6.34
CA ALA A 112 -4.27 -20.03 6.48
C ALA A 112 -3.86 -20.51 7.90
N PRO A 113 -4.48 -21.55 8.46
CA PRO A 113 -5.51 -22.41 7.85
C PRO A 113 -6.95 -21.90 8.02
N ALA A 114 -7.16 -20.75 8.66
CA ALA A 114 -8.51 -20.22 8.89
C ALA A 114 -9.16 -19.62 7.63
N GLY A 115 -8.34 -19.07 6.73
CA GLY A 115 -8.73 -18.65 5.39
C GLY A 115 -7.79 -19.18 4.32
N GLN A 116 -7.55 -18.38 3.28
CA GLN A 116 -6.81 -18.78 2.07
C GLN A 116 -5.58 -17.92 1.80
N SER A 117 -5.35 -16.87 2.58
CA SER A 117 -4.20 -15.98 2.41
C SER A 117 -2.92 -16.62 2.96
N THR A 118 -1.80 -16.29 2.33
CA THR A 118 -0.47 -16.57 2.86
C THR A 118 -0.15 -15.55 3.97
N ALA A 119 0.56 -15.98 5.02
CA ALA A 119 1.02 -15.07 6.06
C ALA A 119 2.06 -14.10 5.47
N ASN A 120 2.01 -12.82 5.87
CA ASN A 120 2.87 -11.77 5.31
C ASN A 120 2.75 -11.70 3.78
N ALA A 121 1.52 -11.80 3.29
CA ALA A 121 1.17 -11.65 1.86
C ALA A 121 -0.31 -11.22 1.69
N THR A 122 -0.78 -10.29 2.52
CA THR A 122 -2.19 -9.85 2.60
C THR A 122 -2.45 -8.40 2.21
N PHE A 123 -3.07 -7.55 3.02
CA PHE A 123 -3.46 -6.19 2.58
C PHE A 123 -2.25 -5.25 2.49
N GLU A 124 -1.72 -5.11 1.28
CA GLU A 124 -0.51 -4.32 1.00
C GLU A 124 -0.78 -2.92 0.46
N GLY A 125 -1.84 -2.77 -0.32
CA GLY A 125 -2.10 -1.53 -1.03
C GLY A 125 -3.48 -0.99 -0.72
N LEU A 126 -3.61 0.33 -0.68
CA LEU A 126 -4.84 0.99 -0.26
C LEU A 126 -5.02 2.36 -0.88
N THR A 127 -6.21 2.59 -1.43
CA THR A 127 -6.56 3.92 -1.92
C THR A 127 -8.03 4.27 -1.70
N VAL A 128 -8.30 5.56 -1.63
CA VAL A 128 -9.61 6.14 -1.39
C VAL A 128 -10.09 6.84 -2.65
N THR A 129 -11.32 6.57 -3.06
CA THR A 129 -11.95 7.09 -4.28
C THR A 129 -13.34 7.65 -3.98
N ASP A 130 -14.00 8.17 -5.02
CA ASP A 130 -15.38 8.68 -4.96
C ASP A 130 -15.61 9.68 -3.81
N GLY A 131 -14.67 10.60 -3.66
CA GLY A 131 -14.71 11.64 -2.63
C GLY A 131 -14.66 11.11 -1.19
N GLY A 132 -14.15 9.90 -0.96
CA GLY A 132 -14.08 9.28 0.36
C GLY A 132 -15.14 8.23 0.65
N ASN A 133 -15.98 7.88 -0.33
CA ASN A 133 -17.06 6.91 -0.15
C ASN A 133 -16.72 5.51 -0.65
N ARG A 134 -15.55 5.34 -1.29
CA ARG A 134 -15.09 4.05 -1.77
C ARG A 134 -13.62 3.83 -1.43
N ILE A 135 -13.31 2.62 -0.99
CA ILE A 135 -11.94 2.16 -0.74
C ILE A 135 -11.64 1.02 -1.70
N ILE A 136 -10.42 0.97 -2.22
CA ILE A 136 -9.88 -0.18 -2.92
C ILE A 136 -8.66 -0.64 -2.12
N ALA A 137 -8.67 -1.91 -1.70
CA ALA A 137 -7.54 -2.56 -1.05
C ALA A 137 -7.04 -3.70 -1.94
N SER A 138 -5.72 -3.91 -2.03
CA SER A 138 -5.12 -5.00 -2.79
C SER A 138 -4.49 -6.04 -1.86
N MET A 139 -4.61 -7.30 -2.26
CA MET A 139 -3.82 -8.38 -1.69
C MET A 139 -2.42 -8.41 -2.31
N GLU A 140 -1.38 -8.48 -1.48
CA GLU A 140 0.03 -8.57 -1.86
C GLU A 140 0.28 -9.84 -2.67
N GLY A 141 -0.19 -10.98 -2.13
CA GLY A 141 -0.04 -12.32 -2.67
C GLY A 141 -1.33 -12.94 -3.20
N PRO A 142 -1.22 -14.06 -3.94
CA PRO A 142 -2.37 -14.84 -4.39
C PRO A 142 -3.04 -15.59 -3.21
N LEU A 143 -4.33 -15.88 -3.35
CA LEU A 143 -5.00 -16.81 -2.43
C LEU A 143 -4.72 -18.25 -2.84
N SER A 144 -4.52 -19.14 -1.87
CA SER A 144 -4.38 -20.59 -2.09
C SER A 144 -5.58 -21.26 -2.77
N GLY A 145 -6.76 -20.60 -2.79
CA GLY A 145 -7.94 -21.05 -3.50
C GLY A 145 -7.95 -20.74 -5.00
N ASP A 146 -7.06 -19.85 -5.46
CA ASP A 146 -6.92 -19.47 -6.87
C ASP A 146 -5.80 -20.29 -7.53
N THR A 147 -6.09 -20.92 -8.67
CA THR A 147 -5.13 -21.84 -9.32
C THR A 147 -4.04 -21.14 -10.14
N ASP A 148 -4.17 -19.82 -10.33
CA ASP A 148 -3.21 -18.97 -11.04
C ASP A 148 -2.41 -18.15 -10.03
N ALA A 149 -1.12 -18.48 -9.87
CA ALA A 149 -0.24 -17.81 -8.91
C ALA A 149 0.04 -16.33 -9.24
N THR A 150 -0.34 -15.85 -10.43
CA THR A 150 -0.25 -14.43 -10.79
C THR A 150 -1.53 -13.67 -10.45
N LEU A 151 -2.59 -14.33 -9.98
CA LEU A 151 -3.87 -13.70 -9.71
C LEU A 151 -3.93 -13.18 -8.27
N HIS A 152 -4.16 -11.87 -8.16
CA HIS A 152 -4.39 -11.16 -6.91
C HIS A 152 -5.82 -10.63 -6.90
N ARG A 153 -6.41 -10.54 -5.71
CA ARG A 153 -7.76 -10.04 -5.53
C ARG A 153 -7.72 -8.64 -4.93
N PHE A 154 -8.43 -7.72 -5.56
CA PHE A 154 -8.62 -6.36 -5.07
C PHE A 154 -10.02 -6.26 -4.49
N LEU A 155 -10.15 -5.75 -3.27
CA LEU A 155 -11.41 -5.61 -2.56
C LEU A 155 -11.87 -4.15 -2.66
N THR A 156 -13.07 -3.93 -3.20
CA THR A 156 -13.72 -2.62 -3.22
C THR A 156 -14.76 -2.55 -2.13
N TYR A 157 -14.64 -1.57 -1.24
CA TYR A 157 -15.59 -1.29 -0.18
C TYR A 157 -16.34 0.00 -0.45
N ASP A 158 -17.65 0.01 -0.20
CA ASP A 158 -18.49 1.21 -0.28
C ASP A 158 -18.94 1.62 1.12
N LYS A 159 -19.00 2.94 1.36
CA LYS A 159 -19.53 3.55 2.58
C LYS A 159 -21.03 3.80 2.43
N ASP A 160 -21.84 3.26 3.33
CA ASP A 160 -23.26 3.59 3.38
C ASP A 160 -23.50 5.00 3.97
N ARG A 161 -24.73 5.49 3.86
CA ARG A 161 -25.15 6.80 4.41
C ARG A 161 -25.00 6.94 5.94
N HIS A 162 -24.78 5.84 6.65
CA HIS A 162 -24.54 5.79 8.10
C HIS A 162 -23.05 5.68 8.43
N GLY A 163 -22.18 5.75 7.42
CA GLY A 163 -20.74 5.68 7.58
C GLY A 163 -20.19 4.26 7.72
N ARG A 164 -21.00 3.22 7.49
CA ARG A 164 -20.55 1.82 7.59
C ARG A 164 -19.99 1.34 6.27
N TRP A 165 -18.86 0.66 6.35
CA TRP A 165 -18.19 0.06 5.21
C TRP A 165 -18.64 -1.38 5.00
N SER A 166 -18.90 -1.75 3.75
CA SER A 166 -19.19 -3.12 3.34
C SER A 166 -18.47 -3.48 2.06
N LEU A 167 -18.03 -4.73 1.93
CA LEU A 167 -17.45 -5.23 0.69
C LEU A 167 -18.52 -5.15 -0.42
N ALA A 168 -18.21 -4.40 -1.47
CA ALA A 168 -19.06 -4.24 -2.64
C ALA A 168 -18.67 -5.21 -3.76
N LYS A 169 -17.36 -5.45 -3.96
CA LYS A 169 -16.85 -6.23 -5.09
C LYS A 169 -15.43 -6.71 -4.86
N GLU A 170 -15.10 -7.91 -5.35
CA GLU A 170 -13.74 -8.38 -5.60
C GLU A 170 -13.42 -8.27 -7.09
N THR A 171 -12.22 -7.80 -7.43
CA THR A 171 -11.71 -7.66 -8.79
C THR A 171 -10.43 -8.47 -8.98
N ALA A 172 -10.35 -9.24 -10.07
CA ALA A 172 -9.12 -9.96 -10.43
C ALA A 172 -8.09 -9.02 -11.03
N TYR A 173 -6.90 -9.01 -10.45
CA TYR A 173 -5.68 -8.40 -10.97
C TYR A 173 -4.68 -9.50 -11.30
N ARG A 174 -3.90 -9.36 -12.39
CA ARG A 174 -2.81 -10.28 -12.68
C ARG A 174 -1.49 -9.54 -12.73
N THR A 175 -0.53 -9.97 -11.92
CA THR A 175 0.85 -9.48 -11.93
C THR A 175 1.63 -10.06 -13.11
N ALA A 176 2.79 -9.51 -13.42
CA ALA A 176 3.80 -10.24 -14.18
C ALA A 176 4.27 -11.46 -13.36
N PRO A 177 4.59 -12.60 -13.99
CA PRO A 177 5.02 -13.80 -13.25
C PRO A 177 6.15 -13.49 -12.27
N GLY A 178 6.00 -13.94 -11.02
CA GLY A 178 6.98 -13.73 -9.94
C GLY A 178 6.90 -12.37 -9.25
N ASN A 179 5.96 -11.49 -9.63
CA ASN A 179 5.74 -10.21 -8.96
C ASN A 179 4.56 -10.30 -7.99
N ARG A 180 4.68 -9.53 -6.90
CA ARG A 180 3.60 -9.22 -5.96
C ARG A 180 2.97 -7.87 -6.29
N VAL A 181 1.87 -7.53 -5.62
CA VAL A 181 1.31 -6.18 -5.66
C VAL A 181 1.79 -5.43 -4.42
N ALA A 182 2.66 -4.45 -4.61
CA ALA A 182 3.24 -3.66 -3.52
C ALA A 182 2.37 -2.45 -3.13
N GLU A 183 1.58 -1.89 -4.06
CA GLU A 183 0.76 -0.71 -3.76
C GLU A 183 -0.30 -0.48 -4.84
N VAL A 184 -1.37 0.25 -4.49
CA VAL A 184 -2.36 0.76 -5.41
C VAL A 184 -2.76 2.20 -5.07
N GLN A 185 -2.71 3.10 -6.07
CA GLN A 185 -3.22 4.46 -5.92
C GLN A 185 -4.22 4.83 -7.02
N ALA A 186 -5.33 5.43 -6.62
CA ALA A 186 -6.33 5.90 -7.57
C ALA A 186 -5.86 7.15 -8.33
N TYR A 187 -6.23 7.22 -9.60
CA TYR A 187 -6.10 8.43 -10.41
C TYR A 187 -7.33 8.62 -11.30
N GLY A 188 -7.53 9.86 -11.75
CA GLY A 188 -8.69 10.21 -12.54
C GLY A 188 -10.01 9.89 -11.81
N ARG A 189 -11.02 9.44 -12.55
CA ARG A 189 -12.36 9.14 -11.99
C ARG A 189 -12.59 7.67 -11.66
N ASP A 190 -11.96 6.76 -12.38
CA ASP A 190 -12.22 5.31 -12.28
C ASP A 190 -11.01 4.52 -12.75
N SER A 191 -9.84 4.82 -12.20
CA SER A 191 -8.59 4.20 -12.61
C SER A 191 -7.65 4.08 -11.43
N VAL A 192 -6.78 3.07 -11.48
CA VAL A 192 -5.77 2.84 -10.45
C VAL A 192 -4.40 2.59 -11.08
N LEU A 193 -3.37 3.11 -10.45
CA LEU A 193 -1.97 2.81 -10.72
C LEU A 193 -1.54 1.74 -9.72
N VAL A 194 -1.04 0.62 -10.21
CA VAL A 194 -0.60 -0.51 -9.37
C VAL A 194 0.91 -0.61 -9.43
N MET A 195 1.55 -0.72 -8.29
CA MET A 195 2.96 -1.03 -8.17
C MET A 195 3.13 -2.55 -8.09
N GLU A 196 3.90 -3.10 -9.01
CA GLU A 196 4.36 -4.49 -8.96
C GLU A 196 5.82 -4.52 -8.55
N ALA A 197 6.14 -5.43 -7.63
CA ALA A 197 7.47 -5.58 -7.09
C ALA A 197 7.92 -7.05 -7.10
N ALA A 198 9.22 -7.26 -7.26
CA ALA A 198 9.87 -8.55 -7.10
C ALA A 198 11.31 -8.37 -6.62
N PHE A 199 11.87 -9.42 -6.01
CA PHE A 199 13.26 -9.46 -5.57
C PHE A 199 13.87 -10.84 -5.86
N THR A 200 15.09 -10.84 -6.38
CA THR A 200 15.99 -12.01 -6.33
C THR A 200 17.41 -11.55 -6.02
N ALA A 201 18.23 -12.46 -5.48
CA ALA A 201 19.63 -12.15 -5.18
C ALA A 201 20.46 -11.81 -6.44
N GLU A 202 20.03 -12.29 -7.62
CA GLU A 202 20.72 -12.10 -8.89
C GLU A 202 20.41 -10.75 -9.56
N THR A 203 19.23 -10.17 -9.31
CA THR A 203 18.80 -8.91 -9.94
C THR A 203 18.63 -7.76 -8.96
N GLY A 204 18.47 -8.05 -7.67
CA GLY A 204 17.95 -7.12 -6.68
C GLY A 204 16.45 -6.88 -6.86
N ASN A 205 15.99 -5.75 -6.33
CA ASN A 205 14.61 -5.27 -6.42
C ASN A 205 14.27 -4.81 -7.84
N THR A 206 13.05 -5.13 -8.28
CA THR A 206 12.47 -4.61 -9.52
C THR A 206 11.11 -4.03 -9.22
N ILE A 207 10.84 -2.83 -9.73
CA ILE A 207 9.57 -2.13 -9.54
C ILE A 207 9.00 -1.67 -10.89
N SER A 208 7.75 -2.01 -11.15
CA SER A 208 7.00 -1.59 -12.34
C SER A 208 5.66 -0.97 -11.97
N LEU A 209 5.29 0.12 -12.63
CA LEU A 209 4.01 0.82 -12.42
C LEU A 209 3.08 0.51 -13.58
N TYR A 210 1.86 0.06 -13.26
CA TYR A 210 0.85 -0.34 -14.24
C TYR A 210 -0.43 0.47 -14.09
N ALA A 211 -0.82 1.18 -15.14
CA ALA A 211 -2.10 1.87 -15.21
C ALA A 211 -3.24 0.90 -15.54
N VAL A 212 -4.30 0.95 -14.73
CA VAL A 212 -5.53 0.17 -14.91
C VAL A 212 -6.71 1.12 -15.07
N PRO A 213 -7.08 1.48 -16.31
CA PRO A 213 -8.24 2.32 -16.56
C PRO A 213 -9.55 1.54 -16.46
N LYS A 214 -10.64 2.25 -16.11
CA LYS A 214 -12.01 1.72 -15.99
C LYS A 214 -12.12 0.57 -14.98
N PHE A 215 -11.48 0.73 -13.83
CA PHE A 215 -11.34 -0.32 -12.82
C PHE A 215 -12.70 -0.87 -12.38
N SER A 216 -13.69 0.01 -12.15
CA SER A 216 -15.03 -0.36 -11.73
C SER A 216 -15.77 -1.26 -12.72
N ALA A 217 -15.47 -1.15 -14.02
CA ALA A 217 -16.10 -1.92 -15.09
C ALA A 217 -15.64 -3.39 -15.16
N SER A 218 -14.64 -3.78 -14.37
CA SER A 218 -14.13 -5.16 -14.35
C SER A 218 -15.19 -6.16 -13.88
N PRO A 219 -15.11 -7.45 -14.26
CA PRO A 219 -16.03 -8.46 -13.72
C PRO A 219 -15.93 -8.58 -12.20
N ASP A 220 -17.07 -8.78 -11.54
CA ASP A 220 -17.12 -9.12 -10.12
C ASP A 220 -16.81 -10.61 -9.92
N ILE A 221 -15.79 -10.90 -9.10
CA ILE A 221 -15.35 -12.26 -8.75
C ILE A 221 -15.63 -12.62 -7.28
N THR A 222 -16.40 -11.83 -6.54
CA THR A 222 -16.69 -12.03 -5.10
C THR A 222 -17.24 -13.43 -4.83
N LYS A 223 -18.12 -13.93 -5.69
CA LYS A 223 -18.75 -15.25 -5.53
C LYS A 223 -17.98 -16.38 -6.25
N VAL A 224 -16.80 -16.09 -6.80
CA VAL A 224 -15.98 -17.06 -7.53
C VAL A 224 -14.93 -17.64 -6.58
N ALA A 225 -15.01 -18.95 -6.34
CA ALA A 225 -14.07 -19.66 -5.47
C ALA A 225 -12.64 -19.69 -6.03
N ASP A 226 -12.49 -20.06 -7.31
CA ASP A 226 -11.23 -20.04 -8.05
C ASP A 226 -11.38 -19.11 -9.27
N ALA A 227 -10.69 -17.98 -9.24
CA ALA A 227 -10.69 -16.96 -10.27
C ALA A 227 -9.59 -17.15 -11.33
N GLY A 228 -8.77 -18.20 -11.25
CA GLY A 228 -7.58 -18.39 -12.08
C GLY A 228 -7.82 -18.36 -13.59
N LYS A 229 -9.03 -18.71 -14.05
CA LYS A 229 -9.45 -18.64 -15.46
C LYS A 229 -10.40 -17.47 -15.77
N ARG A 230 -10.71 -16.62 -14.80
CA ARG A 230 -11.61 -15.48 -14.99
C ARG A 230 -10.87 -14.31 -15.65
N PRO A 231 -11.55 -13.49 -16.46
CA PRO A 231 -10.96 -12.26 -16.97
C PRO A 231 -10.52 -11.34 -15.81
N SER A 232 -9.30 -10.83 -15.88
CA SER A 232 -8.79 -9.77 -14.99
C SER A 232 -8.91 -8.41 -15.65
N VAL A 233 -8.63 -7.36 -14.88
CA VAL A 233 -8.44 -6.01 -15.41
C VAL A 233 -7.41 -5.99 -16.53
N ARG A 234 -7.52 -5.00 -17.43
CA ARG A 234 -6.47 -4.69 -18.40
C ARG A 234 -5.53 -3.66 -17.79
N LYS A 235 -4.23 -3.89 -17.90
CA LYS A 235 -3.19 -3.01 -17.40
C LYS A 235 -2.21 -2.59 -18.50
N THR A 236 -1.65 -1.40 -18.39
CA THR A 236 -0.62 -0.87 -19.31
C THR A 236 0.58 -0.42 -18.51
N LEU A 237 1.80 -0.80 -18.92
CA LEU A 237 3.03 -0.36 -18.27
C LEU A 237 3.18 1.16 -18.43
N VAL A 238 3.37 1.85 -17.30
CA VAL A 238 3.61 3.30 -17.22
C VAL A 238 5.09 3.56 -17.01
N ALA A 239 5.72 2.85 -16.07
CA ALA A 239 7.12 3.02 -15.74
C ALA A 239 7.74 1.69 -15.31
N ASP A 240 9.01 1.49 -15.68
CA ASP A 240 9.88 0.44 -15.17
C ASP A 240 11.03 1.17 -14.48
N LEU A 241 11.03 1.14 -13.14
CA LEU A 241 11.94 1.97 -12.34
C LEU A 241 13.39 1.49 -12.46
N VAL A 242 13.61 0.21 -12.80
CA VAL A 242 14.96 -0.32 -13.07
C VAL A 242 15.57 0.37 -14.29
N LYS A 243 14.75 0.88 -15.23
CA LYS A 243 15.20 1.62 -16.42
C LYS A 243 15.33 3.13 -16.21
N CYS A 244 15.01 3.65 -15.02
CA CYS A 244 15.20 5.06 -14.71
C CYS A 244 16.71 5.41 -14.62
N PRO A 245 17.08 6.68 -14.90
CA PRO A 245 18.45 7.12 -14.64
C PRO A 245 18.77 6.93 -13.16
N THR A 246 20.01 6.54 -12.85
CA THR A 246 20.42 6.27 -11.45
C THR A 246 20.42 7.52 -10.58
N LEU A 247 20.51 8.71 -11.20
CA LEU A 247 20.64 10.00 -10.52
C LEU A 247 21.83 10.07 -9.53
N GLY A 248 22.84 9.22 -9.72
CA GLY A 248 23.98 9.10 -8.80
C GLY A 248 23.67 8.32 -7.52
N ALA A 249 22.55 7.62 -7.44
CA ALA A 249 22.19 6.77 -6.31
C ALA A 249 23.24 5.66 -6.10
N THR A 250 23.45 5.31 -4.82
CA THR A 250 24.27 4.18 -4.38
C THR A 250 23.39 3.12 -3.75
N ALA A 251 23.68 1.83 -3.90
CA ALA A 251 22.99 0.79 -3.15
C ALA A 251 23.91 0.23 -2.05
N LYS A 252 23.30 -0.24 -0.95
CA LYS A 252 23.99 -0.92 0.16
C LYS A 252 24.08 -2.44 -0.07
N GLU A 253 23.27 -2.96 -0.97
CA GLU A 253 23.30 -4.32 -1.47
C GLU A 253 23.31 -4.35 -3.00
N PHE A 254 23.43 -5.53 -3.60
CA PHE A 254 23.43 -5.65 -5.05
C PHE A 254 22.06 -5.27 -5.62
N GLN A 255 22.06 -4.33 -6.57
CA GLN A 255 20.88 -3.87 -7.29
C GLN A 255 21.27 -3.67 -8.76
N THR A 256 20.49 -4.21 -9.70
CA THR A 256 20.75 -4.00 -11.14
C THR A 256 20.79 -2.51 -11.49
N ASN A 257 19.92 -1.73 -10.87
CA ASN A 257 19.99 -0.27 -10.86
C ASN A 257 20.15 0.18 -9.40
N PRO A 258 21.20 0.94 -9.02
CA PRO A 258 21.46 1.33 -7.63
C PRO A 258 20.42 2.30 -7.05
N LEU A 259 19.45 2.74 -7.85
CA LEU A 259 18.26 3.45 -7.41
C LEU A 259 17.26 2.53 -6.67
N MET A 260 17.30 1.22 -6.95
CA MET A 260 16.33 0.25 -6.46
C MET A 260 16.52 -0.03 -4.97
N ASP A 261 15.39 -0.21 -4.31
CA ASP A 261 15.22 -0.63 -2.93
C ASP A 261 13.79 -1.22 -2.81
N ASN A 262 13.34 -1.60 -1.62
CA ASN A 262 12.01 -2.18 -1.40
C ASN A 262 10.91 -1.10 -1.43
N TYR A 263 10.56 -0.61 -2.62
CA TYR A 263 9.49 0.38 -2.77
C TYR A 263 8.12 -0.27 -2.57
N GLU A 264 7.38 0.22 -1.57
CA GLU A 264 6.06 -0.28 -1.16
C GLU A 264 5.04 0.84 -1.00
N GLY A 265 5.46 2.10 -0.85
CA GLY A 265 4.53 3.22 -0.76
C GLY A 265 4.45 4.02 -2.05
N MET A 266 3.26 4.51 -2.39
CA MET A 266 3.04 5.38 -3.55
C MET A 266 2.02 6.47 -3.26
N ALA A 267 2.23 7.65 -3.84
CA ALA A 267 1.21 8.69 -3.91
C ALA A 267 1.21 9.38 -5.27
N ILE A 268 0.03 9.81 -5.70
CA ILE A 268 -0.18 10.52 -6.96
C ILE A 268 -0.62 11.96 -6.68
N VAL A 269 0.11 12.92 -7.22
CA VAL A 269 -0.26 14.34 -7.23
C VAL A 269 -0.65 14.73 -8.65
N PRO A 270 -1.92 15.04 -8.93
CA PRO A 270 -2.37 15.42 -10.25
C PRO A 270 -1.66 16.68 -10.78
N GLY A 271 -1.04 16.61 -11.96
CA GLY A 271 -0.19 17.69 -12.50
C GLY A 271 -0.63 18.25 -13.85
N GLY A 272 -1.86 17.94 -14.27
CA GLY A 272 -2.46 18.46 -15.51
C GLY A 272 -1.94 17.78 -16.77
N THR A 273 -0.74 18.14 -17.24
CA THR A 273 -0.14 17.54 -18.45
C THR A 273 0.56 16.20 -18.16
N ALA A 274 1.10 16.06 -16.96
CA ALA A 274 1.67 14.84 -16.42
C ALA A 274 1.38 14.82 -14.93
N ASP A 275 1.13 13.65 -14.38
CA ASP A 275 0.97 13.45 -12.95
C ASP A 275 2.34 13.26 -12.32
N THR A 276 2.47 13.72 -11.07
CA THR A 276 3.64 13.43 -10.25
C THR A 276 3.34 12.19 -9.44
N VAL A 277 4.21 11.18 -9.53
CA VAL A 277 4.13 9.95 -8.75
C VAL A 277 5.30 9.92 -7.79
N HIS A 278 5.02 9.95 -6.50
CA HIS A 278 6.01 9.71 -5.46
C HIS A 278 5.97 8.24 -5.09
N VAL A 279 7.14 7.64 -4.87
CA VAL A 279 7.25 6.31 -4.28
C VAL A 279 8.24 6.34 -3.13
N ILE A 280 7.98 5.58 -2.08
CA ILE A 280 8.84 5.46 -0.90
C ILE A 280 9.26 4.01 -0.69
N SER A 281 10.52 3.81 -0.29
CA SER A 281 11.02 2.48 0.06
C SER A 281 11.01 2.24 1.56
N ASP A 282 10.55 1.05 1.90
CA ASP A 282 10.75 0.45 3.19
C ASP A 282 12.20 -0.05 3.31
N ASP A 283 12.85 0.27 4.42
CA ASP A 283 14.17 -0.26 4.73
C ASP A 283 14.14 -1.52 5.61
N ASN A 284 12.97 -1.99 6.04
CA ASN A 284 12.73 -3.07 7.01
C ASN A 284 13.58 -2.92 8.29
N PHE A 285 13.98 -1.69 8.63
CA PHE A 285 15.03 -1.39 9.62
C PHE A 285 16.37 -2.14 9.38
N GLY A 286 16.59 -2.61 8.15
CA GLY A 286 17.71 -3.41 7.71
C GLY A 286 18.97 -2.59 7.43
N ALA A 287 20.11 -3.12 7.83
CA ALA A 287 21.40 -2.45 7.61
C ALA A 287 21.77 -2.32 6.12
N THR A 288 21.19 -3.16 5.25
CA THR A 288 21.47 -3.23 3.81
C THR A 288 20.47 -2.49 2.94
N GLN A 289 19.42 -1.90 3.52
CA GLN A 289 18.39 -1.18 2.79
C GLN A 289 18.42 0.32 3.11
N ILE A 290 17.76 1.12 2.30
CA ILE A 290 17.75 2.58 2.37
C ILE A 290 16.30 3.05 2.23
N THR A 291 15.79 3.80 3.22
CA THR A 291 14.57 4.58 3.03
C THR A 291 14.83 5.71 2.03
N ARG A 292 14.08 5.71 0.94
CA ARG A 292 14.23 6.64 -0.18
C ARG A 292 12.88 7.10 -0.67
N VAL A 293 12.81 8.34 -1.13
CA VAL A 293 11.66 8.83 -1.87
C VAL A 293 12.09 9.15 -3.29
N LEU A 294 11.42 8.56 -4.27
CA LEU A 294 11.60 8.91 -5.68
C LEU A 294 10.39 9.71 -6.16
N THR A 295 10.64 10.60 -7.11
CA THR A 295 9.60 11.37 -7.78
C THR A 295 9.69 11.16 -9.27
N LEU A 296 8.60 10.68 -9.86
CA LEU A 296 8.45 10.46 -11.29
C LEU A 296 7.43 11.45 -11.85
N SER A 297 7.69 11.95 -13.05
CA SER A 297 6.67 12.59 -13.87
C SER A 297 6.14 11.55 -14.86
N ALA A 298 4.87 11.18 -14.75
CA ALA A 298 4.24 10.15 -15.55
C ALA A 298 2.98 10.68 -16.27
N ARG A 299 2.72 10.19 -17.48
CA ARG A 299 1.42 10.42 -18.13
C ARG A 299 0.53 9.22 -17.88
N LEU A 300 -0.48 9.41 -17.06
CA LEU A 300 -1.49 8.38 -16.81
C LEU A 300 -2.56 8.44 -17.93
N PRO A 301 -3.07 7.28 -18.41
CA PRO A 301 -4.01 7.21 -19.54
C PRO A 301 -5.40 7.82 -19.30
#